data_AF-A0A376C0M0-F1
#
_entry.id   AF-A0A376C0M0-F1
#
_cell.length_a   1.000
_cell.length_b   1.000
_cell.length_c   1.000
_cell.angle_alpha   90.00
_cell.angle_beta   90.00
_cell.angle_gamma   90.00
#
_symmetry.space_group_name_H-M   'P 1'
#
loop_
_entity.id
_entity.type
_entity.pdbx_description
1 polymer ?
#
loop_
_entity_poly.entity_id
_entity_poly.type
_entity_poly.pdbx_seq_one_letter_code
_entity_poly.pdbx_strand_id
1 'polypeptide(L)'
;MYHSNIMKELNNETGEELSELKYAWYKEGRYSINIMSYLTLGSGKANQTEIEEEWIVEPGEYNHLTINSSTQKYIQADAQMKPYYQILEKINQATKVLKLSLNEDKSINEVTNKDEILEKWEVIKKDLYFLELIKDGYRTFISIYDKEFGNIDDNIKHNLLFQIMFYPLPWFSGEESSDKIPERVVLSTLFPGERLRYSSEYKILKTEKGYKVELVGKAKNPSGDFETIYKKNYQRTLGTSLQYKYHIEGEYWYNEDSVLSEVLFHIKEELNEKMFYVCRYHIKLNEH
;
A
#
# COMPACT_ATOMS: atom_id res chain seq x y z
N MET A 1 25.48 68.14 -8.87
CA MET A 1 24.42 67.36 -8.21
C MET A 1 23.41 67.03 -9.31
N TYR A 2 23.19 65.82 -9.81
CA TYR A 2 23.25 64.44 -9.32
C TYR A 2 23.75 63.58 -10.51
N HIS A 3 24.88 62.88 -10.42
CA HIS A 3 24.99 61.45 -10.06
C HIS A 3 23.92 60.53 -10.66
N SER A 4 24.34 59.81 -11.72
CA SER A 4 24.33 58.34 -11.82
C SER A 4 23.09 57.62 -11.29
N ASN A 5 22.28 57.09 -12.20
CA ASN A 5 21.61 55.78 -12.06
C ASN A 5 21.07 55.35 -13.43
N ILE A 6 22.00 55.03 -14.34
CA ILE A 6 21.76 54.06 -15.42
C ILE A 6 22.63 52.87 -15.03
N MET A 7 22.04 51.66 -15.01
CA MET A 7 22.55 50.38 -14.46
C MET A 7 22.05 50.02 -13.05
N LYS A 8 20.76 49.67 -12.96
CA LYS A 8 20.24 48.77 -11.91
C LYS A 8 18.92 48.11 -12.33
N GLU A 9 18.93 47.42 -13.47
CA GLU A 9 17.88 46.45 -13.85
C GLU A 9 18.47 45.09 -14.29
N LEU A 10 19.68 44.79 -13.81
CA LEU A 10 20.24 43.44 -13.85
C LEU A 10 20.76 43.16 -12.44
N ASN A 11 20.32 42.04 -11.88
CA ASN A 11 20.52 41.55 -10.51
C ASN A 11 19.36 41.86 -9.56
N ASN A 12 18.31 41.04 -9.67
CA ASN A 12 17.81 40.23 -8.56
C ASN A 12 16.96 39.08 -9.11
N GLU A 13 17.56 38.25 -9.96
CA GLU A 13 17.13 36.87 -10.19
C GLU A 13 18.13 35.96 -9.46
N THR A 14 18.10 35.97 -8.13
CA THR A 14 18.74 34.96 -7.29
C THR A 14 18.17 35.14 -5.87
N GLY A 15 17.06 34.47 -5.57
CA GLY A 15 16.55 34.54 -4.20
C GLY A 15 15.22 33.88 -3.86
N GLU A 16 14.48 33.28 -4.81
CA GLU A 16 13.15 32.71 -4.50
C GLU A 16 12.86 31.33 -5.12
N GLU A 17 13.86 30.59 -5.60
CA GLU A 17 13.63 29.25 -6.16
C GLU A 17 14.29 28.16 -5.29
N LEU A 18 13.46 27.21 -4.81
CA LEU A 18 13.79 25.89 -4.26
C LEU A 18 13.91 25.71 -2.72
N SER A 19 13.02 26.29 -1.90
CA SER A 19 12.82 25.81 -0.51
C SER A 19 11.59 24.90 -0.32
N GLU A 20 10.96 24.46 -1.40
CA GLU A 20 9.84 23.51 -1.34
C GLU A 20 10.37 22.08 -1.19
N LEU A 21 10.32 21.52 0.03
CA LEU A 21 10.53 20.09 0.24
C LEU A 21 9.44 19.31 -0.54
N LYS A 22 9.85 18.68 -1.64
CA LYS A 22 8.97 17.83 -2.46
C LYS A 22 8.92 16.44 -1.83
N TYR A 23 7.79 16.10 -1.22
CA TYR A 23 7.55 14.75 -0.71
C TYR A 23 7.40 13.74 -1.86
N ALA A 24 8.33 12.80 -1.89
CA ALA A 24 8.38 11.53 -2.62
C ALA A 24 8.05 11.52 -4.12
N TRP A 25 8.79 10.69 -4.87
CA TRP A 25 8.59 10.39 -6.29
C TRP A 25 8.70 11.56 -7.27
N TYR A 26 9.42 12.64 -6.96
CA TYR A 26 9.74 13.69 -7.95
C TYR A 26 10.86 13.28 -8.92
N LYS A 27 11.50 12.14 -8.66
CA LYS A 27 12.42 11.43 -9.57
C LYS A 27 12.04 9.95 -9.60
N GLU A 28 12.48 9.25 -10.66
CA GLU A 28 12.36 7.80 -10.73
C GLU A 28 12.97 7.16 -9.49
N GLY A 29 12.23 6.23 -8.87
CA GLY A 29 12.68 5.48 -7.71
C GLY A 29 12.42 3.99 -7.88
N ARG A 30 13.45 3.17 -7.69
CA ARG A 30 13.37 1.72 -7.70
C ARG A 30 13.30 1.20 -6.28
N TYR A 31 12.22 0.52 -5.92
CA TYR A 31 11.92 0.08 -4.56
C TYR A 31 11.88 -1.43 -4.47
N SER A 32 12.70 -2.01 -3.60
CA SER A 32 12.55 -3.40 -3.16
C SER A 32 11.46 -3.47 -2.09
N ILE A 33 10.52 -4.39 -2.25
CA ILE A 33 9.38 -4.61 -1.35
C ILE A 33 9.45 -6.05 -0.85
N ASN A 34 9.64 -6.21 0.46
CA ASN A 34 9.51 -7.49 1.15
C ASN A 34 8.24 -7.48 2.01
N ILE A 35 7.43 -8.52 1.87
CA ILE A 35 6.17 -8.69 2.59
C ILE A 35 6.24 -10.02 3.32
N MET A 36 6.28 -9.97 4.66
CA MET A 36 6.21 -11.15 5.51
C MET A 36 4.87 -11.18 6.23
N SER A 37 4.14 -12.28 6.13
CA SER A 37 2.90 -12.45 6.87
C SER A 37 2.76 -13.83 7.49
N TYR A 38 1.99 -13.91 8.57
CA TYR A 38 1.58 -15.17 9.15
C TYR A 38 0.20 -15.07 9.79
N LEU A 39 -0.52 -16.19 9.73
CA LEU A 39 -1.80 -16.40 10.39
C LEU A 39 -1.60 -17.38 11.53
N THR A 40 -2.12 -17.08 12.71
CA THR A 40 -2.17 -18.00 13.83
C THR A 40 -3.57 -18.57 14.00
N LEU A 41 -3.63 -19.83 14.43
CA LEU A 41 -4.87 -20.50 14.82
C LEU A 41 -4.59 -21.38 16.04
N GLY A 42 -5.26 -21.10 17.16
CA GLY A 42 -4.95 -21.72 18.45
C GLY A 42 -3.56 -21.33 18.95
N SER A 43 -2.73 -22.33 19.25
CA SER A 43 -1.37 -22.14 19.79
C SER A 43 -0.26 -22.13 18.74
N GLY A 44 -0.58 -22.27 17.44
CA GLY A 44 0.41 -22.41 16.37
C GLY A 44 0.24 -21.42 15.22
N LYS A 45 1.29 -21.27 14.41
CA LYS A 45 1.22 -20.61 13.10
C LYS A 45 0.55 -21.57 12.11
N ALA A 46 -0.62 -21.19 11.60
CA ALA A 46 -1.36 -21.95 10.60
C ALA A 46 -0.81 -21.76 9.19
N ASN A 47 -0.31 -20.55 8.87
CA ASN A 47 0.30 -20.23 7.60
C ASN A 47 1.38 -19.15 7.80
N GLN A 48 2.45 -19.23 7.01
CA GLN A 48 3.46 -18.17 6.89
C GLN A 48 3.84 -18.00 5.42
N THR A 49 3.87 -16.76 4.97
CA THR A 49 4.20 -16.38 3.58
C THR A 49 5.17 -15.21 3.58
N GLU A 50 6.20 -15.29 2.74
CA GLU A 50 7.17 -14.23 2.49
C GLU A 50 7.34 -14.02 0.98
N ILE A 51 7.17 -12.78 0.54
CA ILE A 51 7.19 -12.38 -0.87
C ILE A 51 8.16 -11.21 -1.04
N GLU A 52 8.93 -11.24 -2.12
CA GLU A 52 9.73 -10.12 -2.62
C GLU A 52 9.18 -9.63 -3.96
N GLU A 53 9.14 -8.32 -4.15
CA GLU A 53 8.76 -7.65 -5.40
C GLU A 53 9.59 -6.37 -5.56
N GLU A 54 9.80 -5.92 -6.80
CA GLU A 54 10.42 -4.63 -7.08
C GLU A 54 9.42 -3.73 -7.81
N TRP A 55 9.31 -2.48 -7.37
CA TRP A 55 8.52 -1.44 -8.02
C TRP A 55 9.44 -0.35 -8.57
N ILE A 56 9.25 0.03 -9.82
CA ILE A 56 9.82 1.25 -10.38
C ILE A 56 8.70 2.29 -10.39
N VAL A 57 8.87 3.36 -9.63
CA VAL A 57 7.92 4.47 -9.53
C VAL A 57 8.47 5.64 -10.35
N GLU A 58 7.76 5.99 -11.41
CA GLU A 58 8.12 7.02 -12.38
C GLU A 58 7.17 8.23 -12.22
N PRO A 59 7.68 9.42 -11.84
CA PRO A 59 6.86 10.62 -11.85
C PRO A 59 6.34 10.96 -13.25
N GLY A 60 5.08 11.36 -13.32
CA GLY A 60 4.49 12.05 -14.46
C GLY A 60 4.20 13.52 -14.15
N GLU A 61 3.61 14.22 -15.11
CA GLU A 61 3.16 15.60 -14.94
C GLU A 61 1.90 15.67 -14.06
N TYR A 62 1.66 16.82 -13.40
CA TYR A 62 0.40 17.12 -12.69
C TYR A 62 -0.06 16.05 -11.66
N ASN A 63 0.82 15.63 -10.74
CA ASN A 63 0.53 14.59 -9.72
C ASN A 63 0.18 13.21 -10.30
N HIS A 64 0.59 12.92 -11.53
CA HIS A 64 0.52 11.57 -12.08
C HIS A 64 1.79 10.80 -11.79
N LEU A 65 1.70 9.48 -11.74
CA LEU A 65 2.84 8.59 -11.69
C LEU A 65 2.53 7.24 -12.34
N THR A 66 3.58 6.54 -12.74
CA THR A 66 3.50 5.17 -13.24
C THR A 66 4.25 4.25 -12.30
N ILE A 67 3.65 3.12 -11.95
CA ILE A 67 4.29 2.04 -11.20
C ILE A 67 4.46 0.86 -12.15
N ASN A 68 5.71 0.46 -12.35
CA ASN A 68 6.06 -0.76 -13.04
C ASN A 68 6.49 -1.81 -12.01
N SER A 69 5.67 -2.85 -11.86
CA SER A 69 5.91 -3.93 -10.90
C SER A 69 6.65 -5.09 -11.54
N SER A 70 7.62 -5.66 -10.83
CA SER A 70 8.24 -6.93 -11.19
C SER A 70 7.31 -8.10 -10.91
N THR A 71 7.69 -9.28 -11.38
CA THR A 71 7.04 -10.51 -10.92
C THR A 71 7.33 -10.72 -9.43
N GLN A 72 6.33 -11.14 -8.68
CA GLN A 72 6.45 -11.50 -7.26
C GLN A 72 7.24 -12.81 -7.10
N LYS A 73 8.21 -12.79 -6.20
CA LYS A 73 9.04 -13.94 -5.85
C LYS A 73 8.66 -14.44 -4.46
N TYR A 74 8.15 -15.66 -4.38
CA TYR A 74 7.79 -16.31 -3.12
C TYR A 74 9.03 -16.93 -2.48
N ILE A 75 9.48 -16.38 -1.35
CA ILE A 75 10.64 -16.87 -0.57
C ILE A 75 10.21 -17.99 0.36
N GLN A 76 9.09 -17.78 1.03
CA GLN A 76 8.43 -18.77 1.87
C GLN A 76 6.96 -18.81 1.53
N ALA A 77 6.43 -20.00 1.28
CA ALA A 77 5.01 -20.18 1.02
C ALA A 77 4.62 -21.62 1.36
N ASP A 78 3.39 -21.81 1.82
CA ASP A 78 2.82 -23.15 1.98
C ASP A 78 2.75 -23.86 0.62
N ALA A 79 3.33 -25.06 0.54
CA ALA A 79 3.35 -25.85 -0.69
C ALA A 79 1.93 -26.17 -1.20
N GLN A 80 0.95 -26.29 -0.31
CA GLN A 80 -0.45 -26.52 -0.67
C GLN A 80 -1.07 -25.29 -1.38
N MET A 81 -0.55 -24.09 -1.11
CA MET A 81 -0.98 -22.84 -1.72
C MET A 81 -0.29 -22.55 -3.06
N LYS A 82 0.71 -23.35 -3.47
CA LYS A 82 1.45 -23.12 -4.72
C LYS A 82 0.55 -22.97 -5.97
N PRO A 83 -0.49 -23.79 -6.20
CA PRO A 83 -1.37 -23.60 -7.35
C PRO A 83 -2.11 -22.27 -7.32
N TYR A 84 -2.47 -21.78 -6.12
CA TYR A 84 -3.11 -20.49 -5.94
C TYR A 84 -2.19 -19.35 -6.36
N TYR A 85 -0.92 -19.38 -5.92
CA TYR A 85 0.07 -18.37 -6.27
C TYR A 85 0.36 -18.30 -7.78
N GLN A 86 0.32 -19.43 -8.49
CA GLN A 86 0.47 -19.45 -9.96
C GLN A 86 -0.70 -18.75 -10.68
N ILE A 87 -1.92 -18.86 -10.13
CA ILE A 87 -3.08 -18.15 -10.66
C ILE A 87 -2.93 -16.65 -10.38
N LEU A 88 -2.56 -16.28 -9.15
CA LEU A 88 -2.32 -14.88 -8.80
C LEU A 88 -1.24 -14.23 -9.67
N GLU A 89 -0.14 -14.93 -9.96
CA GLU A 89 0.94 -14.41 -10.81
C GLU A 89 0.43 -14.03 -12.21
N LYS A 90 -0.47 -14.84 -12.78
CA LYS A 90 -1.11 -14.55 -14.08
C LYS A 90 -2.04 -13.35 -13.97
N ILE A 91 -2.85 -13.29 -12.92
CA ILE A 91 -3.82 -12.21 -12.70
C ILE A 91 -3.11 -10.87 -12.50
N ASN A 92 -2.03 -10.85 -11.71
CA ASN A 92 -1.23 -9.66 -11.42
C ASN A 92 -0.54 -9.07 -12.67
N GLN A 93 -0.44 -9.83 -13.78
CA GLN A 93 0.04 -9.27 -15.05
C GLN A 93 -0.87 -8.16 -15.59
N ALA A 94 -2.17 -8.18 -15.28
CA ALA A 94 -3.10 -7.13 -15.67
C ALA A 94 -2.68 -5.77 -15.08
N THR A 95 -2.18 -5.76 -13.84
CA THR A 95 -1.78 -4.57 -13.08
C THR A 95 -0.27 -4.36 -13.03
N LYS A 96 0.51 -5.07 -13.85
CA LYS A 96 1.97 -4.92 -13.89
C LYS A 96 2.41 -3.48 -14.14
N VAL A 97 1.61 -2.73 -14.91
CA VAL A 97 1.78 -1.30 -15.13
C VAL A 97 0.54 -0.61 -14.62
N LEU A 98 0.70 0.22 -13.59
CA LEU A 98 -0.37 0.98 -12.97
C LEU A 98 -0.09 2.47 -13.11
N LYS A 99 -0.98 3.22 -13.77
CA LYS A 99 -0.90 4.67 -13.87
C LYS A 99 -1.87 5.27 -12.87
N LEU A 100 -1.38 6.13 -12.00
CA LEU A 100 -2.14 6.73 -10.91
C LEU A 100 -2.17 8.25 -11.05
N SER A 101 -3.27 8.87 -10.65
CA SER A 101 -3.30 10.27 -10.26
C SER A 101 -3.39 10.36 -8.73
N LEU A 102 -2.72 11.34 -8.15
CA LEU A 102 -2.72 11.59 -6.72
C LEU A 102 -3.51 12.87 -6.37
N ASN A 103 -4.10 12.87 -5.19
CA ASN A 103 -4.64 14.06 -4.54
C ASN A 103 -3.50 15.00 -4.11
N GLU A 104 -3.85 16.22 -3.69
CA GLU A 104 -2.88 17.19 -3.16
C GLU A 104 -2.16 16.66 -1.91
N ASP A 105 -2.86 15.88 -1.08
CA ASP A 105 -2.32 15.21 0.11
C ASP A 105 -1.50 13.95 -0.23
N LYS A 106 -1.24 13.68 -1.51
CA LYS A 106 -0.49 12.52 -2.04
C LYS A 106 -1.15 11.16 -1.86
N SER A 107 -2.39 11.09 -1.37
CA SER A 107 -3.19 9.87 -1.44
C SER A 107 -3.64 9.58 -2.88
N ILE A 108 -3.97 8.32 -3.17
CA ILE A 108 -4.40 7.90 -4.51
C ILE A 108 -5.79 8.45 -4.84
N ASN A 109 -5.90 9.17 -5.96
CA ASN A 109 -7.16 9.69 -6.48
C ASN A 109 -7.84 8.73 -7.47
N GLU A 110 -7.14 8.18 -8.45
CA GLU A 110 -7.69 7.18 -9.36
C GLU A 110 -6.61 6.41 -10.14
N VAL A 111 -7.02 5.29 -10.75
CA VAL A 111 -6.25 4.52 -11.72
C VAL A 111 -6.59 5.02 -13.11
N THR A 112 -5.67 5.74 -13.72
CA THR A 112 -5.90 6.43 -15.01
C THR A 112 -5.83 5.49 -16.21
N ASN A 113 -5.21 4.32 -16.08
CA ASN A 113 -5.14 3.29 -17.12
C ASN A 113 -6.09 2.10 -16.90
N LYS A 114 -7.23 2.31 -16.20
CA LYS A 114 -8.20 1.25 -15.92
C LYS A 114 -8.69 0.49 -17.16
N ASP A 115 -8.92 1.19 -18.27
CA ASP A 115 -9.36 0.55 -19.52
C ASP A 115 -8.29 -0.39 -20.08
N GLU A 116 -7.00 0.03 -20.08
CA GLU A 116 -5.87 -0.83 -20.48
C GLU A 116 -5.78 -2.08 -19.59
N ILE A 117 -6.05 -1.94 -18.28
CA ILE A 117 -6.00 -3.05 -17.32
C ILE A 117 -7.16 -4.02 -17.58
N LEU A 118 -8.37 -3.52 -17.85
CA LEU A 118 -9.53 -4.34 -18.21
C LEU A 118 -9.29 -5.11 -19.51
N GLU A 119 -8.71 -4.48 -20.53
CA GLU A 119 -8.34 -5.16 -21.77
C GLU A 119 -7.33 -6.29 -21.54
N LYS A 120 -6.28 -6.04 -20.73
CA LYS A 120 -5.32 -7.08 -20.34
C LYS A 120 -6.00 -8.20 -19.56
N TRP A 121 -6.92 -7.87 -18.65
CA TRP A 121 -7.68 -8.84 -17.91
C TRP A 121 -8.52 -9.74 -18.83
N GLU A 122 -9.20 -9.20 -19.83
CA GLU A 122 -9.95 -10.01 -20.80
C GLU A 122 -9.07 -11.00 -21.57
N VAL A 123 -7.81 -10.64 -21.85
CA VAL A 123 -6.85 -11.57 -22.47
C VAL A 123 -6.46 -12.68 -21.48
N ILE A 124 -6.07 -12.32 -20.26
CA ILE A 124 -5.70 -13.29 -19.20
C ILE A 124 -6.88 -14.23 -18.89
N LYS A 125 -8.10 -13.69 -18.86
CA LYS A 125 -9.33 -14.45 -18.60
C LYS A 125 -9.53 -15.58 -19.60
N LYS A 126 -9.27 -15.34 -20.89
CA LYS A 126 -9.33 -16.38 -21.93
C LYS A 126 -8.34 -17.52 -21.65
N ASP A 127 -7.12 -17.18 -21.23
CA ASP A 127 -6.12 -18.18 -20.85
C ASP A 127 -6.54 -18.98 -19.62
N LEU A 128 -7.15 -18.33 -18.63
CA LEU A 128 -7.66 -19.00 -17.43
C LEU A 128 -8.85 -19.91 -17.73
N TYR A 129 -9.76 -19.52 -18.63
CA TYR A 129 -10.85 -20.39 -19.10
C TYR A 129 -10.34 -21.64 -19.80
N PHE A 130 -9.24 -21.53 -20.56
CA PHE A 130 -8.62 -22.71 -21.15
C PHE A 130 -8.09 -23.69 -20.08
N LEU A 131 -7.52 -23.16 -18.98
CA LEU A 131 -7.08 -23.97 -17.84
C LEU A 131 -8.24 -24.58 -17.04
N GLU A 132 -9.40 -23.92 -17.01
CA GLU A 132 -10.63 -24.44 -16.39
C GLU A 132 -11.06 -25.77 -17.02
N LEU A 133 -10.91 -25.93 -18.34
CA LEU A 133 -11.23 -27.18 -19.04
C LEU A 133 -10.45 -28.41 -18.50
N ILE A 134 -9.40 -28.16 -17.71
CA ILE A 134 -8.47 -29.17 -17.20
C ILE A 134 -8.60 -29.32 -15.66
N LYS A 135 -9.08 -28.29 -14.95
CA LYS A 135 -9.16 -28.27 -13.48
C LYS A 135 -10.34 -27.44 -12.96
N ASP A 136 -11.19 -28.06 -12.15
CA ASP A 136 -12.27 -27.37 -11.45
C ASP A 136 -11.72 -26.30 -10.47
N GLY A 137 -12.31 -25.11 -10.46
CA GLY A 137 -12.01 -24.04 -9.49
C GLY A 137 -11.66 -22.66 -10.09
N TYR A 138 -11.24 -22.60 -11.36
CA TYR A 138 -10.86 -21.34 -12.03
C TYR A 138 -12.02 -20.36 -12.22
N ARG A 139 -13.24 -20.87 -12.39
CA ARG A 139 -14.45 -20.03 -12.54
C ARG A 139 -14.69 -19.10 -11.36
N THR A 140 -14.43 -19.58 -10.15
CA THR A 140 -14.58 -18.77 -8.94
C THR A 140 -13.55 -17.64 -8.93
N PHE A 141 -12.30 -17.91 -9.30
CA PHE A 141 -11.27 -16.88 -9.45
C PHE A 141 -11.68 -15.83 -10.48
N ILE A 142 -12.07 -16.26 -11.68
CA ILE A 142 -12.48 -15.35 -12.74
C ILE A 142 -13.62 -14.46 -12.27
N SER A 143 -14.66 -15.04 -11.65
CA SER A 143 -15.80 -14.26 -11.15
C SER A 143 -15.44 -13.29 -10.02
N ILE A 144 -14.46 -13.63 -9.18
CA ILE A 144 -13.96 -12.72 -8.14
C ILE A 144 -13.23 -11.57 -8.82
N TYR A 145 -12.25 -11.87 -9.68
CA TYR A 145 -11.41 -10.86 -10.29
C TYR A 145 -12.12 -10.00 -11.33
N ASP A 146 -13.20 -10.47 -11.96
CA ASP A 146 -14.11 -9.62 -12.73
C ASP A 146 -14.67 -8.47 -11.88
N LYS A 147 -15.06 -8.76 -10.63
CA LYS A 147 -15.53 -7.74 -9.70
C LYS A 147 -14.38 -6.87 -9.21
N GLU A 148 -13.22 -7.46 -8.96
CA GLU A 148 -12.06 -6.71 -8.48
C GLU A 148 -11.54 -5.71 -9.51
N PHE A 149 -11.46 -6.10 -10.78
CA PHE A 149 -11.05 -5.21 -11.88
C PHE A 149 -12.16 -4.21 -12.25
N GLY A 150 -13.42 -4.61 -12.17
CA GLY A 150 -14.54 -3.68 -12.34
C GLY A 150 -14.56 -2.56 -11.30
N ASN A 151 -13.98 -2.79 -10.12
CA ASN A 151 -13.86 -1.81 -9.03
C ASN A 151 -12.39 -1.42 -8.74
N ILE A 152 -11.54 -1.40 -9.77
CA ILE A 152 -10.08 -1.26 -9.57
C ILE A 152 -9.69 0.03 -8.82
N ASP A 153 -10.38 1.14 -9.08
CA ASP A 153 -10.12 2.42 -8.40
C ASP A 153 -10.25 2.28 -6.87
N ASP A 154 -11.37 1.70 -6.43
CA ASP A 154 -11.65 1.44 -5.01
C ASP A 154 -10.66 0.44 -4.43
N ASN A 155 -10.34 -0.62 -5.17
CA ASN A 155 -9.50 -1.70 -4.68
C ASN A 155 -8.04 -1.27 -4.51
N ILE A 156 -7.50 -0.49 -5.44
CA ILE A 156 -6.16 0.07 -5.32
C ILE A 156 -6.10 1.08 -4.16
N LYS A 157 -7.11 1.94 -4.00
CA LYS A 157 -7.18 2.88 -2.86
C LYS A 157 -7.24 2.18 -1.51
N HIS A 158 -7.94 1.06 -1.41
CA HIS A 158 -8.10 0.30 -0.17
C HIS A 158 -7.01 -0.76 0.05
N ASN A 159 -6.15 -1.01 -0.94
CA ASN A 159 -5.05 -1.94 -0.83
C ASN A 159 -3.95 -1.37 0.06
N LEU A 160 -3.55 -2.15 1.06
CA LEU A 160 -2.69 -1.69 2.13
C LEU A 160 -1.28 -1.36 1.68
N LEU A 161 -0.70 -2.10 0.73
CA LEU A 161 0.63 -1.79 0.21
C LEU A 161 0.65 -0.41 -0.47
N PHE A 162 -0.37 -0.14 -1.30
CA PHE A 162 -0.53 1.16 -1.93
C PHE A 162 -0.81 2.26 -0.89
N GLN A 163 -1.60 1.98 0.15
CA GLN A 163 -1.83 2.95 1.23
C GLN A 163 -0.58 3.28 2.04
N ILE A 164 0.30 2.29 2.25
CA ILE A 164 1.59 2.45 2.91
C ILE A 164 2.49 3.32 2.04
N MET A 165 2.59 3.00 0.75
CA MET A 165 3.43 3.77 -0.18
C MET A 165 2.93 5.21 -0.32
N PHE A 166 1.62 5.40 -0.51
CA PHE A 166 0.98 6.71 -0.72
C PHE A 166 0.23 7.15 0.54
N TYR A 167 0.95 7.19 1.66
CA TYR A 167 0.40 7.67 2.93
C TYR A 167 0.26 9.20 2.90
N PRO A 168 -0.91 9.78 3.26
CA PRO A 168 -1.14 11.22 3.16
C PRO A 168 -0.46 11.99 4.31
N LEU A 169 0.86 12.08 4.24
CA LEU A 169 1.67 12.85 5.17
C LEU A 169 1.69 14.31 4.72
N PRO A 170 1.56 15.28 5.66
CA PRO A 170 1.59 16.69 5.30
C PRO A 170 2.98 17.10 4.86
N TRP A 171 3.10 18.31 4.33
CA TRP A 171 4.41 18.90 4.09
C TRP A 171 5.03 19.30 5.42
N PHE A 172 6.28 18.91 5.64
CA PHE A 172 7.05 19.34 6.80
C PHE A 172 8.41 19.91 6.38
N SER A 173 8.82 20.99 7.03
CA SER A 173 10.14 21.61 6.86
C SER A 173 10.72 21.92 8.23
N GLY A 174 11.78 21.20 8.62
CA GLY A 174 12.67 21.60 9.71
C GLY A 174 12.22 21.32 11.15
N GLU A 175 10.93 21.31 11.47
CA GLU A 175 10.44 21.14 12.84
C GLU A 175 9.76 19.78 13.10
N GLU A 176 9.93 19.26 14.31
CA GLU A 176 9.17 18.10 14.78
C GLU A 176 7.68 18.47 14.87
N SER A 177 6.82 17.63 14.32
CA SER A 177 5.37 17.84 14.38
C SER A 177 4.64 16.53 14.61
N SER A 178 3.44 16.61 15.20
CA SER A 178 2.54 15.48 15.31
C SER A 178 1.11 15.94 15.07
N ASP A 179 0.36 15.14 14.30
CA ASP A 179 -1.05 15.38 14.05
C ASP A 179 -1.79 14.06 13.77
N LYS A 180 -3.11 14.14 13.71
CA LYS A 180 -4.00 13.06 13.30
C LYS A 180 -4.16 13.06 11.79
N ILE A 181 -4.20 11.86 11.24
CA ILE A 181 -4.51 11.64 9.84
C ILE A 181 -6.00 11.33 9.74
N PRO A 182 -6.70 11.82 8.70
CA PRO A 182 -8.10 11.47 8.44
C PRO A 182 -8.33 9.96 8.48
N GLU A 183 -9.56 9.57 8.82
CA GLU A 183 -9.95 8.17 8.86
C GLU A 183 -9.78 7.52 7.49
N ARG A 184 -9.13 6.35 7.47
CA ARG A 184 -8.86 5.57 6.26
C ARG A 184 -9.62 4.25 6.30
N VAL A 185 -9.88 3.70 5.12
CA VAL A 185 -10.56 2.43 4.94
C VAL A 185 -9.59 1.40 4.38
N VAL A 186 -9.51 0.21 4.96
CA VAL A 186 -8.69 -0.91 4.46
C VAL A 186 -9.54 -2.18 4.40
N LEU A 187 -9.17 -3.14 3.56
CA LEU A 187 -9.79 -4.46 3.53
C LEU A 187 -9.32 -5.31 4.72
N SER A 188 -10.26 -6.02 5.37
CA SER A 188 -9.94 -6.99 6.41
C SER A 188 -9.31 -8.24 5.81
N THR A 189 -8.24 -8.73 6.44
CA THR A 189 -7.62 -10.01 6.07
C THR A 189 -8.37 -11.18 6.73
N LEU A 190 -8.83 -11.01 7.96
CA LEU A 190 -9.53 -12.06 8.72
C LEU A 190 -11.02 -12.18 8.39
N PHE A 191 -11.62 -11.13 7.82
CA PHE A 191 -12.98 -11.11 7.28
C PHE A 191 -12.95 -10.71 5.79
N PRO A 192 -12.68 -11.65 4.87
CA PRO A 192 -12.56 -11.35 3.45
C PRO A 192 -13.79 -10.63 2.89
N GLY A 193 -13.56 -9.51 2.18
CA GLY A 193 -14.61 -8.66 1.60
C GLY A 193 -15.14 -7.57 2.53
N GLU A 194 -14.80 -7.61 3.82
CA GLU A 194 -15.19 -6.58 4.78
C GLU A 194 -14.19 -5.41 4.80
N ARG A 195 -14.72 -4.21 5.07
CA ARG A 195 -13.95 -2.96 5.14
C ARG A 195 -13.79 -2.53 6.60
N LEU A 196 -12.61 -2.01 6.92
CA LEU A 196 -12.20 -1.55 8.24
C LEU A 196 -11.90 -0.06 8.19
N ARG A 197 -12.44 0.70 9.14
CA ARG A 197 -12.08 2.11 9.34
C ARG A 197 -11.05 2.23 10.44
N TYR A 198 -9.94 2.91 10.15
CA TYR A 198 -8.90 3.17 11.13
C TYR A 198 -8.47 4.63 11.09
N SER A 199 -8.04 5.11 12.26
CA SER A 199 -7.41 6.42 12.40
C SER A 199 -5.96 6.23 12.83
N SER A 200 -5.07 7.05 12.31
CA SER A 200 -3.67 7.08 12.71
C SER A 200 -3.24 8.46 13.14
N GLU A 201 -2.18 8.50 13.92
CA GLU A 201 -1.42 9.70 14.25
C GLU A 201 0.02 9.48 13.81
N TYR A 202 0.72 10.58 13.51
CA TYR A 202 2.11 10.54 13.13
C TYR A 202 2.94 11.47 14.01
N LYS A 203 4.25 11.19 14.06
CA LYS A 203 5.26 12.07 14.64
C LYS A 203 6.43 12.17 13.68
N ILE A 204 6.88 13.40 13.43
CA ILE A 204 8.00 13.68 12.53
C ILE A 204 9.20 14.07 13.36
N LEU A 205 10.33 13.46 13.04
CA LEU A 205 11.60 13.65 13.71
C LEU A 205 12.64 14.03 12.66
N LYS A 206 13.37 15.12 12.92
CA LYS A 206 14.56 15.44 12.12
C LYS A 206 15.71 14.53 12.54
N THR A 207 16.43 13.99 11.57
CA THR A 207 17.59 13.13 11.79
C THR A 207 18.81 13.73 11.10
N GLU A 208 20.00 13.18 11.35
CA GLU A 208 21.23 13.61 10.66
C GLU A 208 21.17 13.40 9.14
N LYS A 209 20.36 12.44 8.66
CA LYS A 209 20.32 12.00 7.25
C LYS A 209 19.01 12.38 6.53
N GLY A 210 18.22 13.29 7.09
CA GLY A 210 16.89 13.65 6.60
C GLY A 210 15.84 13.54 7.71
N TYR A 211 14.77 12.80 7.49
CA TYR A 211 13.62 12.75 8.40
C TYR A 211 13.13 11.33 8.68
N LYS A 212 12.66 11.09 9.90
CA LYS A 212 11.93 9.89 10.29
C LYS A 212 10.48 10.27 10.61
N VAL A 213 9.51 9.56 10.06
CA VAL A 213 8.10 9.68 10.43
C VAL A 213 7.67 8.39 11.10
N GLU A 214 7.26 8.49 12.36
CA GLU A 214 6.67 7.40 13.13
C GLU A 214 5.16 7.50 13.04
N LEU A 215 4.48 6.37 12.83
CA LEU A 215 3.05 6.30 12.64
C LEU A 215 2.47 5.20 13.53
N VAL A 216 1.37 5.51 14.22
CA VAL A 216 0.60 4.53 14.97
C VAL A 216 -0.87 4.71 14.66
N GLY A 217 -1.58 3.60 14.46
CA GLY A 217 -3.00 3.64 14.17
C GLY A 217 -3.74 2.44 14.72
N LYS A 218 -5.04 2.63 14.92
CA LYS A 218 -5.94 1.59 15.39
C LYS A 218 -7.32 1.74 14.75
N ALA A 219 -7.99 0.61 14.54
CA ALA A 219 -9.40 0.68 14.17
C ALA A 219 -10.23 1.20 15.35
N LYS A 220 -11.18 2.09 15.04
CA LYS A 220 -12.30 2.32 15.95
C LYS A 220 -13.31 1.20 15.70
N ASN A 221 -13.93 0.72 16.78
CA ASN A 221 -14.89 -0.42 16.84
C ASN A 221 -15.45 -0.84 15.46
N PRO A 222 -15.31 -2.11 15.06
CA PRO A 222 -15.70 -2.56 13.72
C PRO A 222 -17.15 -2.17 13.44
N SER A 223 -17.35 -1.41 12.38
CA SER A 223 -18.65 -0.84 12.00
C SER A 223 -19.54 -1.81 11.19
N GLY A 224 -19.10 -3.06 11.03
CA GLY A 224 -19.76 -4.07 10.20
C GLY A 224 -20.39 -5.22 10.99
N ASP A 225 -20.96 -6.18 10.26
CA ASP A 225 -21.59 -7.41 10.76
C ASP A 225 -20.58 -8.43 11.33
N PHE A 226 -19.43 -7.96 11.83
CA PHE A 226 -18.29 -8.78 12.23
C PHE A 226 -18.67 -9.78 13.30
N GLU A 227 -19.52 -9.38 14.24
CA GLU A 227 -20.05 -10.27 15.26
C GLU A 227 -20.89 -11.39 14.64
N THR A 228 -21.73 -11.07 13.66
CA THR A 228 -22.57 -12.04 12.92
C THR A 228 -21.70 -13.02 12.12
N ILE A 229 -20.74 -12.50 11.35
CA ILE A 229 -19.79 -13.30 10.55
C ILE A 229 -18.94 -14.17 11.47
N TYR A 230 -18.45 -13.61 12.58
CA TYR A 230 -17.67 -14.32 13.59
C TYR A 230 -18.45 -15.51 14.18
N LYS A 231 -19.69 -15.28 14.62
CA LYS A 231 -20.57 -16.32 15.17
C LYS A 231 -20.82 -17.44 14.16
N LYS A 232 -21.05 -17.09 12.89
CA LYS A 232 -21.35 -18.04 11.82
C LYS A 232 -20.14 -18.90 11.44
N ASN A 233 -18.96 -18.29 11.31
CA ASN A 233 -17.83 -18.92 10.64
C ASN A 233 -16.71 -19.37 11.60
N TYR A 234 -16.55 -18.73 12.76
CA TYR A 234 -15.35 -18.89 13.60
C TYR A 234 -15.65 -19.32 15.04
N GLN A 235 -16.75 -18.84 15.63
CA GLN A 235 -17.02 -19.01 17.07
C GLN A 235 -17.05 -20.48 17.50
N ARG A 236 -17.64 -21.37 16.69
CA ARG A 236 -17.68 -22.81 16.99
C ARG A 236 -16.29 -23.43 17.08
N THR A 237 -15.36 -22.99 16.24
CA THR A 237 -14.00 -23.51 16.17
C THR A 237 -13.11 -22.90 17.24
N LEU A 238 -13.22 -21.58 17.47
CA LEU A 238 -12.36 -20.86 18.41
C LEU A 238 -12.83 -21.00 19.87
N GLY A 239 -14.14 -21.20 20.09
CA GLY A 239 -14.74 -21.41 21.41
C GLY A 239 -14.68 -20.17 22.33
N THR A 240 -14.44 -18.99 21.78
CA THR A 240 -14.31 -17.71 22.48
C THR A 240 -15.15 -16.64 21.80
N SER A 241 -15.49 -15.56 22.50
CA SER A 241 -16.15 -14.41 21.90
C SER A 241 -15.19 -13.62 20.99
N LEU A 242 -15.76 -12.79 20.12
CA LEU A 242 -14.98 -11.82 19.35
C LEU A 242 -14.40 -10.77 20.31
N GLN A 243 -13.11 -10.48 20.16
CA GLN A 243 -12.38 -9.41 20.82
C GLN A 243 -11.55 -8.68 19.75
N TYR A 244 -12.27 -8.16 18.75
CA TYR A 244 -11.64 -7.64 17.55
C TYR A 244 -10.68 -6.48 17.85
N LYS A 245 -9.45 -6.57 17.36
CA LYS A 245 -8.46 -5.49 17.40
C LYS A 245 -7.76 -5.38 16.05
N TYR A 246 -7.51 -4.15 15.63
CA TYR A 246 -6.70 -3.85 14.46
C TYR A 246 -5.72 -2.76 14.82
N HIS A 247 -4.45 -3.03 14.58
CA HIS A 247 -3.34 -2.17 14.96
C HIS A 247 -2.36 -2.04 13.81
N ILE A 248 -1.87 -0.83 13.60
CA ILE A 248 -0.83 -0.52 12.62
C ILE A 248 0.27 0.32 13.26
N GLU A 249 1.51 0.04 12.87
CA GLU A 249 2.69 0.82 13.24
C GLU A 249 3.55 0.98 11.99
N GLY A 250 4.07 2.17 11.77
CA GLY A 250 4.90 2.46 10.61
C GLY A 250 6.06 3.37 10.97
N GLU A 251 7.19 3.14 10.33
CA GLU A 251 8.33 4.05 10.33
C GLU A 251 8.70 4.33 8.88
N TYR A 252 8.79 5.60 8.52
CA TYR A 252 9.17 6.06 7.20
C TYR A 252 10.45 6.88 7.32
N TRP A 253 11.40 6.62 6.43
CA TRP A 253 12.63 7.40 6.34
C TRP A 253 12.68 8.13 5.01
N TYR A 254 12.99 9.41 5.11
CA TYR A 254 13.23 10.30 3.99
C TYR A 254 14.69 10.76 4.07
N ASN A 255 15.39 10.72 2.93
CA ASN A 255 16.75 11.23 2.86
C ASN A 255 16.78 12.77 2.88
N GLU A 256 17.97 13.37 2.81
CA GLU A 256 18.14 14.83 2.79
C GLU A 256 17.41 15.51 1.62
N ASP A 257 17.28 14.82 0.48
CA ASP A 257 16.53 15.31 -0.68
C ASP A 257 15.00 15.08 -0.56
N SER A 258 14.50 14.65 0.60
CA SER A 258 13.09 14.34 0.86
C SER A 258 12.52 13.18 0.03
N VAL A 259 13.39 12.31 -0.47
CA VAL A 259 13.02 11.07 -1.17
C VAL A 259 12.75 9.99 -0.13
N LEU A 260 11.61 9.31 -0.27
CA LEU A 260 11.29 8.13 0.54
C LEU A 260 12.36 7.05 0.31
N SER A 261 13.17 6.78 1.33
CA SER A 261 14.29 5.84 1.27
C SER A 261 13.94 4.48 1.86
N GLU A 262 13.12 4.44 2.90
CA GLU A 262 12.75 3.20 3.58
C GLU A 262 11.39 3.32 4.27
N VAL A 263 10.65 2.22 4.32
CA VAL A 263 9.44 2.04 5.11
C VAL A 263 9.50 0.70 5.82
N LEU A 264 9.29 0.72 7.13
CA LEU A 264 9.00 -0.45 7.94
C LEU A 264 7.57 -0.32 8.46
N PHE A 265 6.69 -1.22 8.04
CA PHE A 265 5.28 -1.14 8.42
C PHE A 265 4.79 -2.48 8.97
N HIS A 266 4.12 -2.45 10.11
CA HIS A 266 3.59 -3.61 10.81
C HIS A 266 2.09 -3.47 10.99
N ILE A 267 1.37 -4.55 10.66
CA ILE A 267 -0.07 -4.67 10.90
C ILE A 267 -0.33 -5.91 11.73
N LYS A 268 -1.25 -5.77 12.66
CA LYS A 268 -1.84 -6.88 13.39
C LYS A 268 -3.36 -6.76 13.40
N GLU A 269 -4.03 -7.75 12.83
CA GLU A 269 -5.48 -7.94 12.94
C GLU A 269 -5.74 -9.14 13.85
N GLU A 270 -6.60 -8.99 14.85
CA GLU A 270 -6.86 -10.01 15.87
C GLU A 270 -8.37 -10.19 16.01
N LEU A 271 -8.86 -11.42 15.85
CA LEU A 271 -10.24 -11.76 16.21
C LEU A 271 -10.34 -11.97 17.73
N ASN A 272 -9.34 -12.62 18.29
CA ASN A 272 -9.09 -12.82 19.72
C ASN A 272 -7.69 -13.44 19.89
N GLU A 273 -7.31 -13.77 21.12
CA GLU A 273 -6.01 -14.38 21.45
C GLU A 273 -5.71 -15.70 20.69
N LYS A 274 -6.73 -16.39 20.17
CA LYS A 274 -6.57 -17.67 19.45
C LYS A 274 -6.44 -17.51 17.95
N MET A 275 -6.75 -16.35 17.37
CA MET A 275 -6.64 -16.16 15.93
C MET A 275 -6.30 -14.71 15.60
N PHE A 276 -5.11 -14.52 15.04
CA PHE A 276 -4.64 -13.23 14.58
C PHE A 276 -3.77 -13.38 13.34
N TYR A 277 -3.78 -12.33 12.54
CA TYR A 277 -2.95 -12.16 11.37
C TYR A 277 -1.95 -11.05 11.63
N VAL A 278 -0.71 -11.29 11.23
CA VAL A 278 0.36 -10.30 11.25
C VAL A 278 0.92 -10.15 9.85
N CYS A 279 1.14 -8.91 9.43
CA CYS A 279 1.87 -8.58 8.21
C CYS A 279 2.94 -7.54 8.52
N ARG A 280 4.09 -7.69 7.87
CA ARG A 280 5.20 -6.76 7.89
C ARG A 280 5.57 -6.41 6.46
N TYR A 281 5.72 -5.13 6.20
CA TYR A 281 6.21 -4.58 4.96
C TYR A 281 7.56 -3.94 5.23
N HIS A 282 8.53 -4.25 4.38
CA HIS A 282 9.79 -3.56 4.31
C HIS A 282 9.97 -3.08 2.88
N ILE A 283 9.86 -1.76 2.69
CA ILE A 283 10.02 -1.11 1.39
C ILE A 283 11.33 -0.33 1.46
N LYS A 284 12.24 -0.53 0.50
CA LYS A 284 13.53 0.14 0.51
C LYS A 284 13.88 0.65 -0.88
N LEU A 285 14.29 1.91 -0.98
CA LEU A 285 14.86 2.47 -2.19
C LEU A 285 16.19 1.78 -2.49
N ASN A 286 16.31 1.21 -3.68
CA ASN A 286 17.54 0.63 -4.17
C ASN A 286 18.50 1.78 -4.55
N GLU A 287 19.70 1.78 -3.97
CA GLU A 287 20.74 2.72 -4.35
C GLU A 287 21.21 2.40 -5.78
N HIS A 288 21.36 3.45 -6.60
CA HIS A 288 21.96 3.37 -7.94
C HIS A 288 23.49 3.38 -7.85
#